data_AF-A0A7S2PLF3-F1
#
_entry.id   AF-A0A7S2PLF3-F1
#
_cell.length_a   1.000
_cell.length_b   1.000
_cell.length_c   1.000
_cell.angle_alpha   90.00
_cell.angle_beta   90.00
_cell.angle_gamma   90.00
#
_symmetry.space_group_name_H-M   'P 1'
#
loop_
_entity.id
_entity.type
_entity.pdbx_description
1 polymer ?
#
loop_
_entity_poly.entity_id
_entity_poly.type
_entity_poly.pdbx_seq_one_letter_code
_entity_poly.pdbx_strand_id
1 'polypeptide(L)'
;TVSVQQMSVSLVGEMPRGEVFALYFQGLHGTNKQTAEGYRESSLQIDALQVDVHRPRPTVVLAAVERPFLRVSVLREDATSRDVRLRRVALQMARLEVSADDALQAELRRLMRRISQ
;
A
#
# COMPACT_ATOMS: atom_id res chain seq x y z
N THR A 1 -16.17 -10.89 -5.49
CA THR A 1 -15.65 -9.56 -5.15
C THR A 1 -15.35 -9.53 -3.67
N VAL A 2 -14.21 -8.95 -3.29
CA VAL A 2 -13.80 -8.74 -1.90
C VAL A 2 -13.64 -7.24 -1.69
N SER A 3 -14.16 -6.71 -0.58
CA SER A 3 -14.00 -5.31 -0.22
C SER A 3 -13.64 -5.20 1.25
N VAL A 4 -12.56 -4.47 1.54
CA VAL A 4 -12.16 -4.11 2.90
C VAL A 4 -12.18 -2.60 2.99
N GLN A 5 -13.02 -2.08 3.89
CA GLN A 5 -13.23 -0.64 4.04
C GLN A 5 -11.98 0.07 4.54
N GLN A 6 -11.32 -0.52 5.55
CA GLN A 6 -10.13 0.03 6.16
C GLN A 6 -9.19 -1.09 6.60
N MET A 7 -7.90 -0.88 6.38
CA MET A 7 -6.82 -1.76 6.84
C MET A 7 -5.68 -0.89 7.36
N SER A 8 -5.11 -1.26 8.50
CA SER A 8 -3.92 -0.61 9.05
C SER A 8 -2.79 -1.60 9.23
N VAL A 9 -1.57 -1.18 8.91
CA VAL A 9 -0.35 -1.95 9.15
C VAL A 9 0.57 -1.08 10.00
N SER A 10 0.90 -1.55 11.19
CA SER A 10 1.87 -0.88 12.07
C SER A 10 3.25 -1.49 11.92
N LEU A 11 4.27 -0.64 11.78
CA LEU A 11 5.67 -1.01 11.87
C LEU A 11 6.14 -0.78 13.30
N VAL A 12 6.23 -1.87 14.06
CA VAL A 12 6.68 -1.88 15.46
C VAL A 12 8.19 -2.11 15.49
N GLY A 13 8.94 -1.24 16.18
CA GLY A 13 10.35 -1.48 16.46
C GLY A 13 10.54 -2.50 17.60
N GLU A 14 11.75 -2.99 17.81
CA GLU A 14 12.04 -3.88 18.97
C GLU A 14 11.93 -3.12 20.30
N MET A 15 11.26 -3.73 21.29
CA MET A 15 11.13 -3.18 22.65
C MET A 15 12.48 -2.72 23.22
N PRO A 16 12.55 -1.54 23.89
CA PRO A 16 11.44 -0.70 24.35
C PRO A 16 10.84 0.22 23.27
N ARG A 17 11.21 0.04 22.00
CA ARG A 17 10.78 0.88 20.88
C ARG A 17 9.34 0.48 20.50
N GLY A 18 8.40 1.42 20.58
CA GLY A 18 7.00 1.20 20.19
C GLY A 18 6.78 1.39 18.69
N GLU A 19 5.52 1.40 18.27
CA GLU A 19 5.11 1.70 16.89
C GLU A 19 5.76 2.99 16.37
N VAL A 20 6.42 2.88 15.22
CA VAL A 20 7.13 4.00 14.59
C VAL A 20 6.29 4.59 13.48
N PHE A 21 5.80 3.73 12.58
CA PHE A 21 4.96 4.11 11.46
C PHE A 21 3.65 3.32 11.51
N ALA A 22 2.56 3.98 11.13
CA ALA A 22 1.32 3.30 10.80
C ALA A 22 0.95 3.64 9.36
N LEU A 23 0.64 2.60 8.58
CA LEU A 23 0.14 2.69 7.23
C LEU A 23 -1.37 2.45 7.27
N TYR A 24 -2.14 3.37 6.72
CA TYR A 24 -3.58 3.27 6.60
C TYR A 24 -3.96 3.14 5.13
N PHE A 25 -4.67 2.06 4.81
CA PHE A 25 -5.26 1.81 3.51
C PHE A 25 -6.78 1.96 3.64
N GLN A 26 -7.38 2.68 2.70
CA GLN A 26 -8.83 2.79 2.57
C GLN A 26 -9.30 2.20 1.25
N GLY A 27 -10.47 1.56 1.28
CA GLY A 27 -11.13 1.08 0.09
C GLY A 27 -10.29 0.11 -0.71
N LEU A 28 -9.93 -1.03 -0.09
CA LEU A 28 -9.31 -2.14 -0.78
C LEU A 28 -10.40 -2.94 -1.49
N HIS A 29 -10.42 -2.91 -2.82
CA HIS A 29 -11.40 -3.62 -3.62
C HIS A 29 -10.69 -4.63 -4.52
N GLY A 30 -11.07 -5.89 -4.40
CA GLY A 30 -10.57 -6.99 -5.22
C GLY A 30 -11.69 -7.62 -6.04
N THR A 31 -11.47 -7.78 -7.34
CA THR A 31 -12.36 -8.62 -8.17
C THR A 31 -11.55 -9.66 -8.91
N ASN A 32 -12.18 -10.81 -9.12
CA ASN A 32 -11.68 -11.87 -9.96
C ASN A 32 -12.85 -12.40 -10.76
N LYS A 33 -12.74 -12.41 -12.09
CA LYS A 33 -13.78 -12.90 -12.99
C LYS A 33 -13.16 -13.61 -14.18
N GLN A 34 -13.92 -14.53 -14.76
CA GLN A 34 -13.57 -15.15 -16.02
C GLN A 34 -14.14 -14.32 -17.17
N THR A 35 -13.35 -14.05 -18.21
CA THR A 35 -13.80 -13.34 -19.41
C THR A 35 -14.54 -14.29 -20.36
N ALA A 36 -15.24 -13.73 -21.35
CA ALA A 36 -15.96 -14.54 -22.34
C ALA A 36 -15.01 -15.41 -23.19
N GLU A 37 -13.77 -14.97 -23.36
CA GLU A 37 -12.70 -15.67 -24.08
C GLU A 37 -11.99 -16.74 -23.20
N GLY A 38 -12.45 -16.95 -21.97
CA GLY A 38 -11.91 -17.97 -21.06
C GLY A 38 -10.75 -17.51 -20.17
N TYR A 39 -10.30 -16.26 -20.28
CA TYR A 39 -9.22 -15.71 -19.45
C TYR A 39 -9.69 -15.43 -18.02
N ARG A 40 -8.74 -15.33 -17.08
CA ARG A 40 -9.03 -14.81 -15.74
C ARG A 40 -8.51 -13.39 -15.58
N GLU A 41 -9.43 -12.47 -15.33
CA GLU A 41 -9.13 -11.09 -15.01
C GLU A 41 -9.17 -10.90 -13.50
N SER A 42 -8.05 -10.46 -12.93
CA SER A 42 -7.94 -10.05 -11.53
C SER A 42 -7.68 -8.55 -11.47
N SER A 43 -8.45 -7.83 -10.66
CA SER A 43 -8.18 -6.42 -10.37
C SER A 43 -8.13 -6.16 -8.88
N LEU A 44 -7.21 -5.30 -8.49
CA LEU A 44 -7.05 -4.78 -7.14
C LEU A 44 -7.03 -3.26 -7.22
N GLN A 45 -7.84 -2.60 -6.42
CA GLN A 45 -7.84 -1.16 -6.24
C GLN A 45 -7.64 -0.84 -4.76
N ILE A 46 -6.84 0.17 -4.48
CA ILE A 46 -6.75 0.80 -3.16
C ILE A 46 -7.10 2.27 -3.36
N ASP A 47 -8.12 2.75 -2.66
CA ASP A 47 -8.64 4.09 -2.86
C ASP A 47 -7.67 5.15 -2.29
N ALA A 48 -7.14 4.94 -1.09
CA ALA A 48 -6.20 5.86 -0.46
C ALA A 48 -5.12 5.14 0.37
N LEU A 49 -3.95 5.79 0.46
CA LEU A 49 -2.84 5.45 1.36
C LEU A 49 -2.51 6.67 2.21
N GLN A 50 -2.29 6.47 3.50
CA GLN A 50 -1.68 7.43 4.41
C GLN A 50 -0.63 6.73 5.27
N VAL A 51 0.50 7.39 5.52
CA VAL A 51 1.57 6.91 6.39
C VAL A 51 1.84 7.96 7.45
N ASP A 52 1.69 7.56 8.70
CA ASP A 52 1.86 8.42 9.86
C ASP A 52 3.05 7.97 10.69
N VAL A 53 3.84 8.92 11.16
CA VAL A 53 4.78 8.69 12.27
C VAL A 53 4.03 8.89 13.57
N HIS A 54 4.09 7.90 14.46
CA HIS A 54 3.34 7.92 15.74
C HIS A 54 4.12 8.53 16.91
N ARG A 55 5.45 8.66 16.79
CA ARG A 55 6.32 9.20 17.85
C ARG A 55 7.18 10.34 17.31
N PRO A 56 7.31 11.48 18.04
CA PRO A 56 6.76 11.75 19.37
C PRO A 56 5.28 12.18 19.38
N ARG A 57 4.71 12.50 18.22
CA ARG A 57 3.29 12.85 18.02
C ARG A 57 2.84 12.31 16.65
N PRO A 58 1.53 12.01 16.46
CA PRO A 58 1.00 11.65 15.16
C PRO A 58 1.22 12.76 14.13
N THR A 59 2.02 12.47 13.11
CA THR A 59 2.27 13.38 11.99
C THR A 59 2.17 12.59 10.70
N VAL A 60 1.34 13.08 9.76
CA VAL A 60 1.26 12.54 8.40
C VAL A 60 2.59 12.79 7.71
N VAL A 61 3.22 11.74 7.19
CA VAL A 61 4.49 11.81 6.47
C VAL A 61 4.28 11.66 4.98
N LEU A 62 3.33 10.81 4.60
CA LEU A 62 3.04 10.52 3.19
C LEU A 62 1.55 10.24 3.02
N ALA A 63 0.93 10.88 2.03
CA ALA A 63 -0.46 10.66 1.72
C ALA A 63 -0.70 10.66 0.21
N ALA A 64 -1.63 9.82 -0.25
CA ALA A 64 -2.12 9.89 -1.62
C ALA A 64 -2.96 11.15 -1.82
N VAL A 65 -2.63 11.93 -2.86
CA VAL A 65 -3.37 13.17 -3.20
C VAL A 65 -4.51 12.95 -4.19
N GLU A 66 -4.52 11.79 -4.85
CA GLU A 66 -5.51 11.41 -5.84
C GLU A 66 -6.04 10.01 -5.53
N ARG A 67 -7.30 9.77 -5.92
CA ARG A 67 -7.95 8.46 -5.78
C ARG A 67 -8.28 7.88 -7.16
N PRO A 68 -8.13 6.57 -7.35
CA PRO A 68 -7.57 5.61 -6.40
C PRO A 68 -6.03 5.70 -6.34
N PHE A 69 -5.49 5.50 -5.13
CA PHE A 69 -4.04 5.46 -4.89
C PHE A 69 -3.34 4.38 -5.73
N LEU A 70 -3.89 3.18 -5.80
CA LEU A 70 -3.28 2.07 -6.54
C LEU A 70 -4.35 1.33 -7.35
N ARG A 71 -4.03 1.03 -8.61
CA ARG A 71 -4.74 0.07 -9.44
C ARG A 71 -3.77 -0.97 -9.97
N VAL A 72 -4.12 -2.23 -9.77
CA VAL A 72 -3.44 -3.38 -10.37
C VAL A 72 -4.47 -4.15 -11.18
N SER A 73 -4.14 -4.47 -12.42
CA SER A 73 -4.99 -5.31 -13.27
C SER A 73 -4.12 -6.37 -13.94
N VAL A 74 -4.54 -7.62 -13.81
CA VAL A 74 -3.83 -8.78 -14.32
C VAL A 74 -4.80 -9.59 -15.18
N LEU A 75 -4.41 -9.85 -16.42
CA LEU A 75 -5.10 -10.78 -17.30
C LEU A 75 -4.24 -12.03 -17.44
N ARG A 76 -4.78 -13.16 -16.98
CA ARG A 76 -4.13 -14.47 -17.02
C ARG A 76 -4.74 -15.34 -18.10
N GLU A 77 -3.90 -16.02 -18.86
CA GLU A 77 -4.33 -16.87 -19.98
C GLU A 77 -5.05 -18.15 -19.52
N ASP A 78 -4.85 -18.60 -18.28
CA ASP A 78 -5.22 -19.96 -17.91
C ASP A 78 -6.11 -20.09 -16.67
N ALA A 79 -7.13 -20.94 -16.78
CA ALA A 79 -8.02 -21.36 -15.69
C ALA A 79 -7.65 -22.74 -15.13
N THR A 80 -6.82 -23.53 -15.83
CA THR A 80 -6.61 -24.97 -15.55
C THR A 80 -5.16 -25.47 -15.60
N SER A 81 -4.19 -24.70 -16.11
CA SER A 81 -2.81 -25.20 -16.24
C SER A 81 -1.98 -25.03 -14.96
N ARG A 82 -0.91 -25.86 -14.86
CA ARG A 82 0.12 -25.77 -13.83
C ARG A 82 1.01 -24.53 -13.97
N ASP A 83 0.96 -23.86 -15.12
CA ASP A 83 1.81 -22.73 -15.47
C ASP A 83 1.01 -21.43 -15.58
N VAL A 84 1.36 -20.45 -14.75
CA VAL A 84 0.71 -19.14 -14.77
C VAL A 84 1.28 -18.28 -15.91
N ARG A 85 0.54 -18.16 -17.02
CA ARG A 85 0.88 -17.22 -18.11
C ARG A 85 0.14 -15.89 -17.94
N LEU A 86 0.90 -14.81 -17.77
CA LEU A 86 0.38 -13.46 -17.64
C LEU A 86 0.37 -12.79 -19.01
N ARG A 87 -0.82 -12.47 -19.52
CA ARG A 87 -0.97 -11.77 -20.80
C ARG A 87 -0.80 -10.26 -20.65
N ARG A 88 -1.29 -9.72 -19.53
CA ARG A 88 -1.17 -8.30 -19.20
C ARG A 88 -1.03 -8.12 -17.71
N VAL A 89 -0.09 -7.28 -17.33
CA VAL A 89 0.00 -6.69 -16.00
C VAL A 89 0.01 -5.18 -16.20
N ALA A 90 -0.96 -4.49 -15.60
CA ALA A 90 -1.02 -3.05 -15.58
C ALA A 90 -0.99 -2.59 -14.12
N LEU A 91 -0.09 -1.66 -13.82
CA LEU A 91 0.04 -1.03 -12.52
C LEU A 91 -0.03 0.48 -12.72
N GLN A 92 -0.92 1.12 -11.98
CA GLN A 92 -1.05 2.57 -11.93
C GLN A 92 -1.04 2.99 -10.47
N MET A 93 -0.15 3.93 -10.15
CA MET A 93 -0.03 4.51 -8.82
C MET A 93 -0.27 6.02 -8.92
N ALA A 94 -1.08 6.54 -8.00
CA ALA A 94 -1.36 7.95 -7.88
C ALA A 94 -0.16 8.71 -7.33
N ARG A 95 -0.23 10.04 -7.41
CA ARG A 95 0.75 10.91 -6.80
C ARG A 95 0.66 10.82 -5.27
N LEU A 96 1.83 10.92 -4.64
CA LEU A 96 1.99 10.98 -3.21
C LEU A 96 2.53 12.35 -2.84
N GLU A 97 1.98 12.93 -1.79
CA GLU A 97 2.52 14.12 -1.16
C GLU A 97 3.30 13.71 0.09
N VAL A 98 4.47 14.33 0.26
CA VAL A 98 5.36 14.09 1.38
C VAL A 98 5.36 15.33 2.25
N SER A 99 5.02 15.18 3.52
CA SER A 99 5.17 16.22 4.53
C SER A 99 6.49 15.98 5.27
N ALA A 100 7.35 17.00 5.28
CA ALA A 100 8.63 16.96 5.97
C ALA A 100 8.90 18.31 6.64
N ASP A 101 8.56 18.41 7.92
CA ASP A 101 9.01 19.53 8.75
C ASP A 101 10.35 19.21 9.44
N ASP A 102 10.99 20.22 10.02
CA ASP A 102 12.30 20.07 10.67
C ASP A 102 12.26 19.08 11.84
N ALA A 103 11.13 19.00 12.56
CA ALA A 103 10.95 18.10 13.69
C ALA A 103 10.85 16.64 13.23
N LEU A 104 10.10 16.38 12.16
CA LEU A 104 9.93 15.10 11.51
C LEU A 104 11.24 14.65 10.86
N GLN A 105 11.96 15.54 10.19
CA GLN A 105 13.29 15.22 9.64
C GLN A 105 14.29 14.87 10.73
N ALA A 106 14.32 15.62 11.83
CA ALA A 106 15.19 15.32 12.96
C ALA A 106 14.88 13.94 13.58
N GLU A 107 13.59 13.61 13.68
CA GLU A 107 13.16 12.31 14.21
C GLU A 107 13.48 11.16 13.24
N LEU A 108 13.23 11.31 11.94
CA LEU A 108 13.61 10.33 10.92
C LEU A 108 15.12 10.08 10.92
N ARG A 109 15.94 11.13 11.02
CA ARG A 109 17.40 11.00 11.11
C ARG A 109 17.84 10.26 12.38
N ARG A 110 17.21 10.52 13.52
CA ARG A 110 17.46 9.76 14.77
C ARG A 110 17.11 8.29 14.60
N LEU A 111 16.02 8.00 13.90
CA LEU A 111 15.55 6.64 13.66
C LEU A 111 16.46 5.86 12.72
N MET A 112 16.85 6.46 11.59
CA MET A 112 17.80 5.85 10.66
C MET A 112 19.13 5.51 11.34
N ARG A 113 19.68 6.43 12.14
CA ARG A 113 20.91 6.18 12.92
C ARG A 113 20.78 5.02 13.91
N ARG A 114 19.57 4.74 14.38
CA ARG A 114 19.26 3.66 15.34
C ARG A 114 18.91 2.32 14.69
N ILE A 115 18.62 2.31 13.38
CA ILE A 115 18.39 1.10 12.57
C ILE A 115 19.72 0.63 11.96
N SER A 116 20.64 1.54 11.66
CA SER A 116 21.99 1.22 11.12
C SER A 116 23.01 0.80 12.19
N GLN A 117 22.58 0.60 13.45
CA GLN A 117 23.38 0.09 14.57
C GLN A 117 22.85 -1.27 14.98
#